data_AF-A0A6A7BFX6-F1
#
_entry.id   AF-A0A6A7BFX6-F1
#
_cell.length_a   1.000
_cell.length_b   1.000
_cell.length_c   1.000
_cell.angle_alpha   90.00
_cell.angle_beta   90.00
_cell.angle_gamma   90.00
#
_symmetry.space_group_name_H-M   'P 1'
#
loop_
_entity.id
_entity.type
_entity.pdbx_description
1 polymer ?
#
loop_
_entity_poly.entity_id
_entity_poly.type
_entity_poly.pdbx_seq_one_letter_code
_entity_poly.pdbx_strand_id
1 'polypeptide(L)'
;MNSLRPLKRISIPAVSRPRYMIQPLRNMVSTTNGDLNNTSAERARIGITIDPAYRNTSLAIPAAEDDASIRTSYRPFLLEDTAAEDDWITQLELSTVLKMVDLKVLKSGEERIKVLVLYGSLRERSYSRLLAFEASRILHRLGCDVRIYNPTTLPVKDDTQHAHPKVLELRDLSKWSDGHIWVSPEQHGNLTAVFKNQIDWIPLSTGSVRPTQGRTLAIAQVSGGSQSFNTVNSLRILGRWMRMFAIPNQSSVPMAYTQFTDAEEGVRGSRMKPSGNRDRLVDCMEEFVKYTVVMREHFEVFGDRFSERVGK
;
A
#
# COMPACT_ATOMS: atom_id res chain seq x y z
N MET A 1 -11.54 54.95 -34.27
CA MET A 1 -10.67 53.88 -34.83
C MET A 1 -9.74 53.40 -33.73
N ASN A 2 -10.00 52.24 -33.14
CA ASN A 2 -8.97 51.26 -32.81
C ASN A 2 -9.63 49.94 -32.44
N SER A 3 -9.23 48.91 -33.19
CA SER A 3 -9.87 47.60 -33.29
C SER A 3 -9.46 46.71 -32.11
N LEU A 4 -10.46 46.10 -31.46
CA LEU A 4 -10.28 44.96 -30.56
C LEU A 4 -9.86 43.74 -31.40
N ARG A 5 -8.71 43.14 -31.08
CA ARG A 5 -8.30 41.84 -31.63
C ARG A 5 -8.98 40.71 -30.83
N PRO A 6 -9.55 39.68 -31.48
CA PRO A 6 -10.12 38.55 -30.77
C PRO A 6 -9.02 37.59 -30.29
N LEU A 7 -9.16 37.11 -29.06
CA LEU A 7 -8.34 36.06 -28.45
C LEU A 7 -8.48 34.75 -29.24
N LYS A 8 -7.36 34.21 -29.74
CA LYS A 8 -7.30 32.88 -30.36
C LYS A 8 -7.65 31.82 -29.31
N ARG A 9 -8.72 31.05 -29.55
CA ARG A 9 -9.00 29.80 -28.83
C ARG A 9 -7.85 28.83 -29.07
N ILE A 10 -7.16 28.45 -28.01
CA ILE A 10 -6.21 27.34 -28.00
C ILE A 10 -7.05 26.05 -28.00
N SER A 11 -7.01 25.30 -29.10
CA SER A 11 -7.61 23.98 -29.22
C SER A 11 -6.73 22.94 -28.51
N ILE A 12 -7.23 22.38 -27.41
CA ILE A 12 -6.59 21.24 -26.73
C ILE A 12 -6.88 19.98 -27.56
N PRO A 13 -5.88 19.15 -27.92
CA PRO A 13 -6.12 17.92 -28.66
C PRO A 13 -6.91 16.93 -27.79
N ALA A 14 -7.93 16.30 -28.37
CA ALA A 14 -8.68 15.24 -27.70
C ALA A 14 -7.78 14.01 -27.52
N VAL A 15 -7.42 13.71 -26.27
CA VAL A 15 -6.75 12.46 -25.92
C VAL A 15 -7.73 11.31 -26.14
N SER A 16 -7.45 10.44 -27.11
CA SER A 16 -8.26 9.25 -27.37
C SER A 16 -8.19 8.31 -26.17
N ARG A 17 -9.27 8.23 -25.39
CA ARG A 17 -9.42 7.19 -24.37
C ARG A 17 -9.54 5.82 -25.05
N PRO A 18 -8.86 4.77 -24.57
CA PRO A 18 -9.07 3.42 -25.11
C PRO A 18 -10.52 2.99 -24.91
N ARG A 19 -11.19 2.58 -25.99
CA ARG A 19 -12.54 2.00 -25.95
C ARG A 19 -12.43 0.56 -25.47
N TYR A 20 -13.00 0.26 -24.30
CA TYR A 20 -13.26 -1.12 -23.87
C TYR A 20 -14.42 -1.69 -24.71
N MET A 21 -14.31 -2.94 -25.18
CA MET A 21 -15.44 -3.64 -25.81
C MET A 21 -16.51 -3.97 -24.78
N ILE A 22 -17.77 -3.69 -25.13
CA ILE A 22 -18.93 -3.66 -24.24
C ILE A 22 -19.75 -4.93 -24.47
N GLN A 23 -20.06 -5.67 -23.40
CA GLN A 23 -21.14 -6.66 -23.41
C GLN A 23 -22.05 -6.43 -22.19
N PRO A 24 -23.36 -6.22 -22.38
CA PRO A 24 -24.30 -6.07 -21.26
C PRO A 24 -24.61 -7.43 -20.64
N LEU A 25 -24.53 -7.54 -19.31
CA LEU A 25 -25.02 -8.69 -18.55
C LEU A 25 -26.54 -8.55 -18.33
N ARG A 26 -27.28 -9.65 -18.50
CA ARG A 26 -28.73 -9.74 -18.21
C ARG A 26 -28.95 -9.68 -16.69
N ASN A 27 -29.72 -8.70 -16.23
CA ASN A 27 -30.13 -8.59 -14.82
C ASN A 27 -31.18 -9.66 -14.48
N MET A 28 -30.90 -10.51 -13.48
CA MET A 28 -31.95 -11.20 -12.74
C MET A 28 -32.39 -10.29 -11.58
N VAL A 29 -33.68 -9.96 -11.55
CA VAL A 29 -34.29 -9.17 -10.48
C VAL A 29 -34.41 -10.05 -9.23
N SER A 30 -33.63 -9.76 -8.20
CA SER A 30 -33.78 -10.35 -6.87
C SER A 30 -34.61 -9.41 -6.00
N THR A 31 -35.70 -9.94 -5.43
CA THR A 31 -36.56 -9.27 -4.45
C THR A 31 -35.81 -9.01 -3.14
N THR A 32 -35.94 -7.78 -2.65
CA THR A 32 -35.26 -7.22 -1.48
C THR A 32 -35.78 -7.74 -0.14
N ASN A 33 -34.88 -7.99 0.81
CA ASN A 33 -35.19 -8.04 2.24
C ASN A 33 -34.17 -7.18 3.05
N GLY A 34 -34.54 -5.93 3.35
CA GLY A 34 -33.95 -5.09 4.40
C GLY A 34 -32.72 -4.21 4.08
N ASP A 35 -32.47 -3.22 4.95
CA ASP A 35 -31.41 -2.19 4.86
C ASP A 35 -29.98 -2.78 4.81
N LEU A 36 -29.79 -4.00 5.29
CA LEU A 36 -28.48 -4.65 5.38
C LEU A 36 -27.91 -5.07 4.02
N ASN A 37 -28.78 -5.38 3.04
CA ASN A 37 -28.40 -5.77 1.68
C ASN A 37 -29.30 -5.04 0.67
N ASN A 38 -29.17 -3.71 0.61
CA ASN A 38 -29.97 -2.89 -0.28
C ASN A 38 -29.49 -2.96 -1.74
N THR A 39 -29.98 -3.94 -2.49
CA THR A 39 -29.70 -4.11 -3.93
C THR A 39 -30.28 -3.00 -4.81
N SER A 40 -31.20 -2.17 -4.30
CA SER A 40 -31.77 -1.04 -5.07
C SER A 40 -30.79 0.12 -5.30
N ALA A 41 -29.75 0.22 -4.47
CA ALA A 41 -28.68 1.21 -4.62
C ALA A 41 -27.46 0.68 -5.41
N GLU A 42 -27.53 -0.56 -5.92
CA GLU A 42 -26.43 -1.18 -6.63
C GLU A 42 -26.18 -0.48 -7.98
N ARG A 43 -24.95 0.01 -8.17
CA ARG A 43 -24.53 0.57 -9.46
C ARG A 43 -24.28 -0.57 -10.45
N ALA A 44 -24.61 -0.36 -11.72
CA ALA A 44 -24.28 -1.30 -12.79
C ALA A 44 -22.78 -1.63 -12.75
N ARG A 45 -22.45 -2.91 -12.56
CA ARG A 45 -21.07 -3.39 -12.53
C ARG A 45 -20.58 -3.60 -13.97
N ILE A 46 -19.43 -3.02 -14.29
CA ILE A 46 -18.73 -3.30 -15.54
C ILE A 46 -17.81 -4.49 -15.28
N GLY A 47 -18.03 -5.60 -15.99
CA GLY A 47 -17.10 -6.72 -15.97
C GLY A 47 -15.77 -6.31 -16.59
N ILE A 48 -14.69 -6.37 -15.83
CA ILE A 48 -13.35 -6.12 -16.36
C ILE A 48 -12.86 -7.43 -16.97
N THR A 49 -12.65 -7.44 -18.30
CA THR A 49 -12.05 -8.59 -18.98
C THR A 49 -10.59 -8.72 -18.58
N ILE A 50 -10.22 -9.88 -18.03
CA ILE A 50 -8.84 -10.21 -17.67
C ILE A 50 -8.00 -10.27 -18.95
N ASP A 51 -6.85 -9.59 -18.94
CA ASP A 51 -5.89 -9.64 -20.04
C ASP A 51 -4.94 -10.84 -19.84
N PRO A 52 -5.03 -11.89 -20.68
CA PRO A 52 -4.21 -13.09 -20.52
C PRO A 52 -2.70 -12.81 -20.58
N ALA A 53 -2.28 -11.72 -21.23
CA ALA A 53 -0.88 -11.35 -21.35
C ALA A 53 -0.20 -11.03 -20.01
N TYR A 54 -0.98 -10.67 -18.98
CA TYR A 54 -0.47 -10.30 -17.65
C TYR A 54 -0.67 -11.39 -16.59
N ARG A 55 -1.31 -12.51 -16.93
CA ARG A 55 -1.76 -13.52 -15.94
C ARG A 55 -0.62 -14.12 -15.12
N ASN A 56 0.48 -14.47 -15.77
CA ASN A 56 1.65 -15.10 -15.14
C ASN A 56 2.85 -14.14 -15.09
N THR A 57 2.59 -12.84 -15.19
CA THR A 57 3.64 -11.82 -15.20
C THR A 57 4.01 -11.43 -13.76
N SER A 58 5.28 -11.10 -13.58
CA SER A 58 5.80 -10.39 -12.42
C SER A 58 6.48 -9.12 -12.90
N LEU A 59 6.23 -8.00 -12.23
CA LEU A 59 6.92 -6.74 -12.46
C LEU A 59 7.98 -6.46 -11.40
N ALA A 60 8.28 -7.45 -10.56
CA ALA A 60 9.32 -7.42 -9.54
C ALA A 60 10.65 -6.91 -10.09
N ILE A 61 11.42 -6.23 -9.24
CA ILE A 61 12.77 -5.77 -9.59
C ILE A 61 13.65 -7.03 -9.72
N PRO A 62 14.23 -7.30 -10.90
CA PRO A 62 15.13 -8.44 -11.09
C PRO A 62 16.36 -8.31 -10.18
N ALA A 63 16.89 -9.43 -9.68
CA ALA A 63 18.06 -9.40 -8.80
C ALA A 63 19.28 -8.68 -9.43
N ALA A 64 19.43 -8.75 -10.75
CA ALA A 64 20.50 -8.08 -11.50
C ALA A 64 20.33 -6.54 -11.59
N GLU A 65 19.10 -6.03 -11.44
CA GLU A 65 18.77 -4.60 -11.46
C GLU A 65 18.55 -4.04 -10.05
N ASP A 66 18.64 -4.90 -9.03
CA ASP A 66 18.37 -4.56 -7.65
C ASP A 66 19.67 -4.13 -6.94
N ASP A 67 19.69 -2.92 -6.37
CA ASP A 67 20.83 -2.45 -5.60
C ASP A 67 21.08 -3.40 -4.41
N ALA A 68 22.29 -3.97 -4.36
CA ALA A 68 22.64 -4.99 -3.38
C ALA A 68 22.47 -4.50 -1.93
N SER A 69 22.80 -3.23 -1.65
CA SER A 69 22.68 -2.67 -0.31
C SER A 69 21.22 -2.50 0.10
N ILE A 70 20.37 -2.04 -0.81
CA ILE A 70 18.93 -1.90 -0.61
C ILE A 70 18.27 -3.26 -0.44
N ARG A 71 18.61 -4.22 -1.29
CA ARG A 71 18.09 -5.59 -1.27
C ARG A 71 18.36 -6.25 0.08
N THR A 72 19.61 -6.21 0.56
CA THR A 72 19.99 -6.79 1.84
C THR A 72 19.37 -6.05 3.03
N SER A 73 19.35 -4.71 3.01
CA SER A 73 18.94 -3.93 4.18
C SER A 73 17.43 -3.82 4.35
N TYR A 74 16.68 -3.74 3.25
CA TYR A 74 15.26 -3.37 3.27
C TYR A 74 14.32 -4.43 2.69
N ARG A 75 14.85 -5.50 2.08
CA ARG A 75 14.02 -6.54 1.45
C ARG A 75 14.22 -7.95 2.05
N PRO A 76 14.15 -8.11 3.38
CA PRO A 76 14.25 -9.42 4.03
C PRO A 76 13.06 -10.34 3.72
N PHE A 77 12.04 -9.84 3.02
CA PHE A 77 10.88 -10.60 2.57
C PHE A 77 11.15 -11.39 1.28
N LEU A 78 12.21 -11.08 0.54
CA LEU A 78 12.52 -11.81 -0.69
C LEU A 78 12.84 -13.26 -0.36
N LEU A 79 12.30 -14.16 -1.18
CA LEU A 79 12.58 -15.58 -1.09
C LEU A 79 13.80 -15.91 -1.95
N GLU A 80 14.47 -17.02 -1.65
CA GLU A 80 15.48 -17.59 -2.54
C GLU A 80 14.85 -18.02 -3.88
N ASP A 81 15.62 -17.99 -4.97
CA ASP A 81 15.06 -18.17 -6.32
C ASP A 81 14.31 -19.51 -6.50
N THR A 82 14.81 -20.58 -5.88
CA THR A 82 14.18 -21.93 -5.89
C THR A 82 12.83 -21.98 -5.16
N ALA A 83 12.62 -21.06 -4.21
CA ALA A 83 11.39 -20.93 -3.44
C ALA A 83 10.30 -20.14 -4.16
N ALA A 84 10.72 -19.22 -5.03
CA ALA A 84 9.85 -18.22 -5.62
C ALA A 84 8.94 -18.82 -6.70
N GLU A 85 9.39 -19.85 -7.42
CA GLU A 85 8.65 -20.44 -8.54
C GLU A 85 7.33 -21.11 -8.11
N ASP A 86 7.30 -21.77 -6.94
CA ASP A 86 6.10 -22.42 -6.38
C ASP A 86 5.43 -21.60 -5.27
N ASP A 87 5.67 -20.29 -5.22
CA ASP A 87 5.05 -19.43 -4.22
C ASP A 87 3.60 -19.10 -4.56
N TRP A 88 2.70 -19.09 -3.57
CA TRP A 88 1.29 -18.78 -3.81
C TRP A 88 1.07 -17.36 -4.35
N ILE A 89 2.01 -16.43 -4.12
CA ILE A 89 1.92 -15.06 -4.64
C ILE A 89 2.18 -15.02 -6.14
N THR A 90 3.01 -15.90 -6.70
CA THR A 90 3.23 -15.97 -8.16
C THR A 90 1.99 -16.47 -8.89
N GLN A 91 1.15 -17.24 -8.21
CA GLN A 91 -0.08 -17.82 -8.74
C GLN A 91 -1.31 -16.88 -8.67
N LEU A 92 -1.20 -15.71 -8.00
CA LEU A 92 -2.35 -14.79 -7.88
C LEU A 92 -2.73 -14.19 -9.24
N GLU A 93 -4.04 -14.13 -9.51
CA GLU A 93 -4.59 -13.37 -10.61
C GLU A 93 -4.60 -11.88 -10.25
N LEU A 94 -3.67 -11.11 -10.83
CA LEU A 94 -3.50 -9.68 -10.59
C LEU A 94 -3.36 -8.90 -11.92
N SER A 95 -3.87 -9.46 -13.02
CA SER A 95 -3.59 -8.99 -14.38
C SER A 95 -4.01 -7.53 -14.59
N THR A 96 -5.13 -7.12 -13.99
CA THR A 96 -5.65 -5.76 -14.12
C THR A 96 -4.70 -4.72 -13.53
N VAL A 97 -4.22 -4.94 -12.30
CA VAL A 97 -3.29 -4.02 -11.65
C VAL A 97 -1.88 -4.10 -12.27
N LEU A 98 -1.44 -5.29 -12.69
CA LEU A 98 -0.15 -5.46 -13.38
C LEU A 98 -0.13 -4.66 -14.69
N LYS A 99 -1.19 -4.76 -15.49
CA LYS A 99 -1.35 -3.96 -16.71
C LYS A 99 -1.37 -2.47 -16.41
N MET A 100 -2.04 -2.07 -15.34
CA MET A 100 -2.08 -0.67 -14.92
C MET A 100 -0.69 -0.15 -14.57
N VAL A 101 0.08 -0.87 -13.77
CA VAL A 101 1.46 -0.49 -13.38
C VAL A 101 2.39 -0.49 -14.59
N ASP A 102 2.36 -1.53 -15.42
CA ASP A 102 3.19 -1.61 -16.63
C ASP A 102 2.96 -0.41 -17.55
N LEU A 103 1.70 -0.07 -17.85
CA LEU A 103 1.38 1.01 -18.77
C LEU A 103 1.55 2.42 -18.17
N LYS A 104 1.24 2.60 -16.89
CA LYS A 104 1.20 3.93 -16.25
C LYS A 104 2.46 4.30 -15.50
N VAL A 105 3.29 3.31 -15.14
CA VAL A 105 4.51 3.54 -14.37
C VAL A 105 5.73 3.12 -15.19
N LEU A 106 5.80 1.86 -15.61
CA LEU A 106 7.05 1.35 -16.20
C LEU A 106 7.27 1.85 -17.63
N LYS A 107 6.25 1.78 -18.50
CA LYS A 107 6.34 2.21 -19.91
C LYS A 107 6.23 3.72 -20.12
N SER A 108 5.74 4.46 -19.13
CA SER A 108 5.72 5.92 -19.16
C SER A 108 7.08 6.55 -18.82
N GLY A 109 8.07 5.75 -18.39
CA GLY A 109 9.39 6.24 -17.96
C GLY A 109 9.38 6.86 -16.56
N GLU A 110 8.29 6.66 -15.82
CA GLU A 110 8.11 7.13 -14.46
C GLU A 110 8.86 6.23 -13.46
N GLU A 111 9.29 6.80 -12.32
CA GLU A 111 9.89 5.97 -11.26
C GLU A 111 8.87 4.99 -10.67
N ARG A 112 9.34 3.80 -10.27
CA ARG A 112 8.51 2.79 -9.59
C ARG A 112 7.85 3.38 -8.34
N ILE A 113 6.66 2.87 -8.01
CA ILE A 113 5.96 3.27 -6.77
C ILE A 113 6.81 2.87 -5.58
N LYS A 114 7.17 3.85 -4.75
CA LYS A 114 8.04 3.70 -3.57
C LYS A 114 7.19 3.43 -2.34
N VAL A 115 7.34 2.26 -1.73
CA VAL A 115 6.50 1.83 -0.61
C VAL A 115 7.34 1.58 0.64
N LEU A 116 7.08 2.36 1.68
CA LEU A 116 7.64 2.11 3.02
C LEU A 116 6.70 1.21 3.82
N VAL A 117 7.23 0.12 4.36
CA VAL A 117 6.50 -0.80 5.22
C VAL A 117 7.00 -0.72 6.65
N LEU A 118 6.08 -0.46 7.58
CA LEU A 118 6.34 -0.39 9.02
C LEU A 118 5.60 -1.51 9.75
N TYR A 119 6.25 -2.14 10.73
CA TYR A 119 5.64 -3.17 11.57
C TYR A 119 5.81 -2.92 13.07
N GLY A 120 4.86 -3.42 13.86
CA GLY A 120 4.70 -3.05 15.28
C GLY A 120 5.21 -4.05 16.32
N SER A 121 6.16 -4.92 16.02
CA SER A 121 6.64 -5.89 17.03
C SER A 121 8.08 -6.33 16.78
N LEU A 122 8.86 -6.30 17.84
CA LEU A 122 10.27 -6.75 17.91
C LEU A 122 10.41 -8.19 18.42
N ARG A 123 9.30 -8.92 18.61
CA ARG A 123 9.37 -10.34 18.98
C ARG A 123 10.09 -11.13 17.90
N GLU A 124 10.83 -12.15 18.33
CA GLU A 124 11.52 -13.08 17.43
C GLU A 124 10.56 -13.63 16.37
N ARG A 125 9.47 -14.29 16.80
CA ARG A 125 8.35 -14.65 15.91
C ARG A 125 7.24 -13.60 15.99
N SER A 126 7.35 -12.59 15.12
CA SER A 126 6.42 -11.45 15.05
C SER A 126 5.43 -11.61 13.89
N TYR A 127 4.16 -11.90 14.18
CA TYR A 127 3.14 -12.07 13.12
C TYR A 127 2.83 -10.77 12.36
N SER A 128 2.99 -9.59 12.97
CA SER A 128 2.88 -8.33 12.22
C SER A 128 4.03 -8.14 11.24
N ARG A 129 5.25 -8.59 11.59
CA ARG A 129 6.40 -8.63 10.68
C ARG A 129 6.18 -9.65 9.54
N LEU A 130 5.66 -10.83 9.85
CA LEU A 130 5.33 -11.83 8.82
C LEU A 130 4.24 -11.34 7.87
N LEU A 131 3.17 -10.72 8.38
CA LEU A 131 2.13 -10.13 7.55
C LEU A 131 2.66 -8.98 6.68
N ALA A 132 3.57 -8.15 7.24
CA ALA A 132 4.27 -7.12 6.49
C ALA A 132 5.13 -7.71 5.36
N PHE A 133 5.75 -8.87 5.56
CA PHE A 133 6.54 -9.55 4.52
C PHE A 133 5.65 -10.06 3.39
N GLU A 134 4.48 -10.64 3.69
CA GLU A 134 3.55 -11.08 2.65
C GLU A 134 2.98 -9.90 1.85
N ALA A 135 2.60 -8.82 2.53
CA ALA A 135 2.23 -7.55 1.88
C ALA A 135 3.33 -7.07 0.93
N SER A 136 4.59 -7.09 1.39
CA SER A 136 5.74 -6.63 0.63
C SER A 136 6.03 -7.50 -0.60
N ARG A 137 5.87 -8.82 -0.49
CA ARG A 137 6.01 -9.74 -1.64
C ARG A 137 4.96 -9.49 -2.72
N ILE A 138 3.70 -9.27 -2.32
CA ILE A 138 2.62 -8.92 -3.25
C ILE A 138 2.96 -7.61 -3.98
N LEU A 139 3.30 -6.56 -3.23
CA LEU A 139 3.64 -5.25 -3.79
C LEU A 139 4.88 -5.28 -4.69
N HIS A 140 5.89 -6.06 -4.30
CA HIS A 140 7.09 -6.26 -5.11
C HIS A 140 6.74 -6.96 -6.44
N ARG A 141 5.93 -8.03 -6.41
CA ARG A 141 5.42 -8.66 -7.65
C ARG A 141 4.65 -7.68 -8.53
N LEU A 142 3.89 -6.76 -7.93
CA LEU A 142 3.17 -5.71 -8.64
C LEU A 142 4.08 -4.60 -9.21
N GLY A 143 5.39 -4.64 -8.95
CA GLY A 143 6.38 -3.73 -9.52
C GLY A 143 6.73 -2.52 -8.68
N CYS A 144 6.35 -2.50 -7.40
CA CYS A 144 6.75 -1.46 -6.46
C CYS A 144 8.21 -1.63 -6.00
N ASP A 145 8.93 -0.53 -5.75
CA ASP A 145 10.13 -0.54 -4.91
C ASP A 145 9.65 -0.55 -3.46
N VAL A 146 9.80 -1.68 -2.78
CA VAL A 146 9.33 -1.88 -1.40
C VAL A 146 10.52 -1.91 -0.45
N ARG A 147 10.43 -1.13 0.62
CA ARG A 147 11.44 -1.09 1.69
C ARG A 147 10.79 -1.27 3.05
N ILE A 148 11.22 -2.28 3.78
CA ILE A 148 10.77 -2.53 5.15
C ILE A 148 11.74 -1.89 6.11
N TYR A 149 11.23 -1.01 6.98
CA TYR A 149 12.04 -0.45 8.06
C TYR A 149 12.11 -1.42 9.25
N ASN A 150 13.32 -1.72 9.72
CA ASN A 150 13.54 -2.48 10.95
C ASN A 150 13.60 -1.52 12.15
N PRO A 151 12.63 -1.53 13.09
CA PRO A 151 12.60 -0.60 14.21
C PRO A 151 13.50 -1.01 15.40
N THR A 152 14.28 -2.09 15.27
CA THR A 152 15.28 -2.45 16.28
C THR A 152 16.23 -1.28 16.51
N THR A 153 16.55 -1.01 17.77
CA THR A 153 17.36 0.14 18.25
C THR A 153 16.81 1.54 17.95
N LEU A 154 15.58 1.70 17.44
CA LEU A 154 14.94 3.01 17.38
C LEU A 154 14.68 3.53 18.81
N PRO A 155 15.25 4.68 19.22
CA PRO A 155 15.02 5.21 20.57
C PRO A 155 13.55 5.59 20.77
N VAL A 156 13.11 5.61 22.02
CA VAL A 156 11.81 6.19 22.36
C VAL A 156 11.81 7.67 21.96
N LYS A 157 10.71 8.15 21.39
CA LYS A 157 10.58 9.54 20.98
C LYS A 157 10.85 10.49 22.15
N ASP A 158 11.84 11.34 21.96
CA ASP A 158 12.23 12.41 22.87
C ASP A 158 12.56 13.68 22.07
N ASP A 159 13.07 14.72 22.74
CA ASP A 159 13.41 16.00 22.11
C ASP A 159 14.90 16.13 21.75
N THR A 160 15.71 15.08 21.93
CA THR A 160 17.18 15.18 21.81
C THR A 160 17.77 14.27 20.74
N GLN A 161 17.22 13.06 20.55
CA GLN A 161 17.84 12.03 19.73
C GLN A 161 17.50 12.14 18.22
N HIS A 162 17.30 13.36 17.73
CA HIS A 162 16.94 13.63 16.33
C HIS A 162 18.01 13.19 15.30
N ALA A 163 19.27 13.13 15.72
CA ALA A 163 20.40 12.69 14.89
C ALA A 163 20.70 11.18 15.01
N HIS A 164 19.91 10.43 15.78
CA HIS A 164 20.11 8.98 15.91
C HIS A 164 19.98 8.30 14.54
N PRO A 165 20.88 7.38 14.13
CA PRO A 165 20.87 6.79 12.79
C PRO A 165 19.52 6.19 12.38
N LYS A 166 18.87 5.44 13.29
CA LYS A 166 17.53 4.87 13.05
C LYS A 166 16.43 5.92 12.86
N VAL A 167 16.54 7.08 13.52
CA VAL A 167 15.58 8.18 13.35
C VAL A 167 15.75 8.82 11.99
N LEU A 168 17.00 9.06 11.57
CA LEU A 168 17.33 9.60 10.25
C LEU A 168 16.86 8.64 9.14
N GLU A 169 17.22 7.37 9.25
CA GLU A 169 16.80 6.32 8.31
C GLU A 169 15.26 6.27 8.14
N LEU A 170 14.51 6.26 9.25
CA LEU A 170 13.04 6.24 9.19
C LEU A 170 12.47 7.48 8.50
N ARG A 171 13.04 8.66 8.77
CA ARG A 171 12.61 9.93 8.16
C ARG A 171 12.94 9.97 6.67
N ASP A 172 14.12 9.49 6.29
CA ASP A 172 14.55 9.44 4.90
C ASP A 172 13.71 8.45 4.09
N LEU A 173 13.39 7.28 4.66
CA LEU A 173 12.46 6.32 4.06
C LEU A 173 11.05 6.90 3.93
N SER A 174 10.54 7.59 4.94
CA SER A 174 9.22 8.24 4.86
C SER A 174 9.21 9.30 3.76
N LYS A 175 10.26 10.14 3.70
CA LYS A 175 10.43 11.16 2.66
C LYS A 175 10.51 10.54 1.26
N TRP A 176 11.23 9.44 1.11
CA TRP A 176 11.41 8.69 -0.14
C TRP A 176 10.10 8.08 -0.68
N SER A 177 9.19 7.66 0.19
CA SER A 177 8.00 6.91 -0.21
C SER A 177 6.94 7.72 -0.98
N ASP A 178 6.13 7.03 -1.79
CA ASP A 178 4.86 7.49 -2.36
C ASP A 178 3.66 7.06 -1.49
N GLY A 179 3.84 5.99 -0.71
CA GLY A 179 2.83 5.46 0.18
C GLY A 179 3.40 4.52 1.23
N HIS A 180 2.62 4.27 2.28
CA HIS A 180 3.02 3.39 3.38
C HIS A 180 2.11 2.18 3.54
N ILE A 181 2.67 1.09 4.06
CA ILE A 181 1.93 -0.02 4.65
C ILE A 181 2.23 -0.06 6.14
N TRP A 182 1.18 0.02 6.96
CA TRP A 182 1.30 0.04 8.42
C TRP A 182 0.71 -1.22 9.04
N VAL A 183 1.55 -2.03 9.69
CA VAL A 183 1.15 -3.31 10.27
C VAL A 183 1.42 -3.36 11.78
N SER A 184 0.41 -3.14 12.61
CA SER A 184 0.57 -3.25 14.07
C SER A 184 -0.11 -4.50 14.62
N PRO A 185 0.49 -5.22 15.57
CA PRO A 185 -0.29 -6.12 16.42
C PRO A 185 -1.28 -5.31 17.26
N GLU A 186 -2.32 -6.00 17.72
CA GLU A 186 -3.14 -5.54 18.82
C GLU A 186 -2.57 -6.04 20.15
N GLN A 187 -2.19 -5.12 21.03
CA GLN A 187 -1.73 -5.41 22.37
C GLN A 187 -2.54 -4.62 23.37
N HIS A 188 -3.12 -5.31 24.36
CA HIS A 188 -4.08 -4.73 25.32
C HIS A 188 -5.20 -3.92 24.62
N GLY A 189 -5.69 -4.42 23.48
CA GLY A 189 -6.79 -3.82 22.73
C GLY A 189 -6.42 -2.57 21.92
N ASN A 190 -5.13 -2.26 21.73
CA ASN A 190 -4.69 -1.07 21.02
C ASN A 190 -3.43 -1.33 20.15
N LEU A 191 -3.05 -0.35 19.32
CA LEU A 191 -1.79 -0.38 18.59
C LEU A 191 -0.59 -0.40 19.54
N THR A 192 0.51 -1.00 19.11
CA THR A 192 1.68 -1.20 19.97
C THR A 192 2.51 0.09 20.15
N ALA A 193 3.19 0.19 21.29
CA ALA A 193 4.18 1.24 21.53
C ALA A 193 5.30 1.23 20.48
N VAL A 194 5.77 0.04 20.06
CA VAL A 194 6.76 -0.12 18.99
C VAL A 194 6.28 0.54 17.69
N PHE A 195 5.01 0.34 17.33
CA PHE A 195 4.45 0.98 16.14
C PHE A 195 4.30 2.49 16.32
N LYS A 196 3.68 2.90 17.43
CA LYS A 196 3.42 4.31 17.71
C LYS A 196 4.70 5.14 17.74
N ASN A 197 5.76 4.61 18.35
CA ASN A 197 7.06 5.26 18.43
C ASN A 197 7.66 5.58 17.05
N GLN A 198 7.48 4.70 16.06
CA GLN A 198 7.91 4.98 14.68
C GLN A 198 7.18 6.20 14.11
N ILE A 199 5.85 6.25 14.25
CA ILE A 199 5.05 7.38 13.75
C ILE A 199 5.42 8.68 14.45
N ASP A 200 5.69 8.64 15.76
CA ASP A 200 6.06 9.83 16.55
C ASP A 200 7.40 10.44 16.13
N TRP A 201 8.29 9.65 15.52
CA TRP A 201 9.54 10.14 14.94
C TRP A 201 9.39 10.81 13.58
N ILE A 202 8.28 10.58 12.88
CA ILE A 202 7.98 11.18 11.57
C ILE A 202 7.25 12.51 11.79
N PRO A 203 7.88 13.66 11.51
CA PRO A 203 7.24 14.95 11.72
C PRO A 203 6.24 15.27 10.60
N LEU A 204 5.23 16.09 10.91
CA LEU A 204 4.33 16.66 9.89
C LEU A 204 5.02 17.69 8.98
N SER A 205 6.13 18.29 9.43
CA SER A 205 6.95 19.23 8.66
C SER A 205 8.40 19.14 9.07
N THR A 206 9.29 19.21 8.10
CA THR A 206 10.70 19.57 8.31
C THR A 206 11.02 20.71 7.35
N GLY A 207 10.92 21.96 7.82
CA GLY A 207 10.92 23.12 6.94
C GLY A 207 9.74 23.08 5.96
N SER A 208 10.03 23.15 4.64
CA SER A 208 9.03 23.04 3.56
C SER A 208 8.63 21.60 3.22
N VAL A 209 9.37 20.59 3.68
CA VAL A 209 9.12 19.19 3.34
C VAL A 209 8.04 18.61 4.25
N ARG A 210 7.07 17.91 3.64
CA ARG A 210 5.99 17.19 4.32
C ARG A 210 6.16 15.67 4.10
N PRO A 211 6.81 14.93 5.03
CA PRO A 211 7.22 13.53 4.81
C PRO A 211 6.09 12.50 4.67
N THR A 212 4.84 12.86 4.94
CA THR A 212 3.68 11.95 4.80
C THR A 212 2.50 12.56 4.04
N GLN A 213 2.44 13.89 3.92
CA GLN A 213 1.27 14.57 3.34
C GLN A 213 1.02 14.12 1.91
N GLY A 214 -0.23 13.79 1.59
CA GLY A 214 -0.67 13.43 0.25
C GLY A 214 -0.37 11.99 -0.17
N ARG A 215 0.47 11.27 0.57
CA ARG A 215 0.84 9.88 0.30
C ARG A 215 -0.31 8.92 0.57
N THR A 216 -0.35 7.79 -0.12
CA THR A 216 -1.32 6.72 0.13
C THR A 216 -0.94 5.88 1.35
N LEU A 217 -1.93 5.25 1.99
CA LEU A 217 -1.72 4.42 3.17
C LEU A 217 -2.62 3.19 3.12
N ALA A 218 -2.05 2.00 3.30
CA ALA A 218 -2.80 0.81 3.67
C ALA A 218 -2.46 0.39 5.11
N ILE A 219 -3.48 -0.11 5.81
CA ILE A 219 -3.37 -0.47 7.23
C ILE A 219 -3.76 -1.94 7.43
N ALA A 220 -3.01 -2.61 8.29
CA ALA A 220 -3.27 -3.98 8.68
C ALA A 220 -3.02 -4.19 10.17
N GLN A 221 -3.74 -5.15 10.76
CA GLN A 221 -3.44 -5.65 12.09
C GLN A 221 -3.38 -7.17 12.16
N VAL A 222 -2.73 -7.66 13.22
CA VAL A 222 -2.81 -9.04 13.69
C VAL A 222 -3.27 -9.04 15.14
N SER A 223 -4.03 -10.06 15.56
CA SER A 223 -4.34 -10.28 16.98
C SER A 223 -4.03 -11.73 17.38
N GLY A 224 -3.76 -11.93 18.66
CA GLY A 224 -3.60 -13.27 19.24
C GLY A 224 -4.93 -13.96 19.56
N GLY A 225 -6.02 -13.21 19.65
CA GLY A 225 -7.35 -13.70 20.00
C GLY A 225 -8.36 -13.57 18.86
N SER A 226 -9.63 -13.45 19.22
CA SER A 226 -10.75 -13.22 18.28
C SER A 226 -10.55 -11.96 17.43
N GLN A 227 -11.34 -11.87 16.36
CA GLN A 227 -11.28 -10.73 15.45
C GLN A 227 -11.60 -9.42 16.15
N SER A 228 -10.80 -8.41 15.86
CA SER A 228 -10.89 -7.05 16.38
C SER A 228 -10.51 -6.07 15.28
N PHE A 229 -10.89 -4.81 15.44
CA PHE A 229 -10.53 -3.73 14.53
C PHE A 229 -9.96 -2.51 15.26
N ASN A 230 -9.70 -2.60 16.56
CA ASN A 230 -9.28 -1.45 17.37
C ASN A 230 -7.98 -0.84 16.86
N THR A 231 -7.03 -1.71 16.51
CA THR A 231 -5.72 -1.29 16.01
C THR A 231 -5.83 -0.61 14.65
N VAL A 232 -6.51 -1.21 13.66
CA VAL A 232 -6.70 -0.57 12.35
C VAL A 232 -7.54 0.70 12.42
N ASN A 233 -8.53 0.79 13.32
CA ASN A 233 -9.28 2.02 13.53
C ASN A 233 -8.37 3.14 14.04
N SER A 234 -7.49 2.83 15.00
CA SER A 234 -6.53 3.79 15.53
C SER A 234 -5.50 4.20 14.48
N LEU A 235 -4.99 3.24 13.69
CA LEU A 235 -4.07 3.52 12.56
C LEU A 235 -4.73 4.41 11.50
N ARG A 236 -6.02 4.23 11.20
CA ARG A 236 -6.76 5.07 10.26
C ARG A 236 -6.85 6.52 10.75
N ILE A 237 -7.17 6.72 12.02
CA ILE A 237 -7.19 8.05 12.65
C ILE A 237 -5.79 8.67 12.64
N LEU A 238 -4.75 7.87 12.91
CA LEU A 238 -3.35 8.30 12.84
C LEU A 238 -2.96 8.72 11.41
N GLY A 239 -3.31 7.92 10.40
CA GLY A 239 -3.05 8.21 8.99
C GLY A 239 -3.66 9.54 8.54
N ARG A 240 -4.88 9.81 9.02
CA ARG A 240 -5.55 11.10 8.81
C ARG A 240 -4.81 12.26 9.49
N TRP A 241 -4.27 12.10 10.71
CA TRP A 241 -3.38 13.11 11.31
C TRP A 241 -2.11 13.32 10.50
N MET A 242 -1.53 12.24 9.96
CA MET A 242 -0.38 12.28 9.07
C MET A 242 -0.71 12.82 7.66
N ARG A 243 -1.96 13.23 7.42
CA ARG A 243 -2.47 13.77 6.15
C ARG A 243 -2.26 12.80 4.97
N MET A 244 -2.34 11.50 5.25
CA MET A 244 -2.25 10.43 4.27
C MET A 244 -3.65 10.03 3.78
N PHE A 245 -3.73 9.51 2.57
CA PHE A 245 -4.94 8.92 2.01
C PHE A 245 -4.99 7.43 2.36
N ALA A 246 -5.60 7.12 3.50
CA ALA A 246 -5.84 5.74 3.91
C ALA A 246 -6.89 5.09 2.98
N ILE A 247 -6.49 4.05 2.25
CA ILE A 247 -7.40 3.33 1.36
C ILE A 247 -8.60 2.76 2.14
N PRO A 248 -9.77 2.59 1.51
CA PRO A 248 -10.95 2.05 2.19
C PRO A 248 -10.71 0.66 2.80
N ASN A 249 -10.08 -0.24 2.05
CA ASN A 249 -9.88 -1.62 2.48
C ASN A 249 -8.80 -1.72 3.57
N GLN A 250 -8.91 -2.74 4.42
CA GLN A 250 -7.99 -2.99 5.52
C GLN A 250 -7.96 -4.48 5.90
N SER A 251 -6.82 -4.93 6.42
CA SER A 251 -6.64 -6.33 6.86
C SER A 251 -6.64 -6.43 8.38
N SER A 252 -7.41 -7.37 8.93
CA SER A 252 -7.36 -7.73 10.35
C SER A 252 -7.35 -9.25 10.49
N VAL A 253 -6.20 -9.78 10.91
CA VAL A 253 -5.97 -11.23 10.98
C VAL A 253 -6.12 -11.71 12.43
N PRO A 254 -7.23 -12.38 12.79
CA PRO A 254 -7.42 -12.98 14.11
C PRO A 254 -6.57 -14.23 14.30
N MET A 255 -6.33 -14.60 15.56
CA MET A 255 -5.63 -15.82 15.95
C MET A 255 -4.38 -16.06 15.07
N ALA A 256 -3.57 -15.03 14.88
CA ALA A 256 -2.58 -14.99 13.82
C ALA A 256 -1.58 -16.16 13.87
N TYR A 257 -1.33 -16.72 15.05
CA TYR A 257 -0.52 -17.92 15.22
C TYR A 257 -1.01 -19.15 14.45
N THR A 258 -2.31 -19.24 14.15
CA THR A 258 -2.89 -20.31 13.33
C THR A 258 -2.78 -20.05 11.83
N GLN A 259 -2.57 -18.79 11.44
CA GLN A 259 -2.69 -18.32 10.05
C GLN A 259 -1.36 -18.39 9.28
N PHE A 260 -0.27 -18.75 9.95
CA PHE A 260 1.05 -18.91 9.34
C PHE A 260 1.57 -20.35 9.51
N THR A 261 2.36 -20.82 8.56
CA THR A 261 3.11 -22.10 8.65
C THR A 261 4.16 -22.04 9.74
N ASP A 262 4.65 -23.20 10.16
CA ASP A 262 5.64 -23.28 11.21
C ASP A 262 6.99 -22.71 10.79
N ALA A 263 7.73 -22.17 11.75
CA ALA A 263 9.02 -21.53 11.46
C ALA A 263 10.05 -22.54 10.94
N GLU A 264 9.91 -23.80 11.33
CA GLU A 264 10.83 -24.90 11.02
C GLU A 264 10.58 -25.53 9.64
N GLU A 265 9.54 -25.12 8.90
CA GLU A 265 9.21 -25.64 7.56
C GLU A 265 10.15 -25.11 6.44
N GLY A 266 11.39 -24.76 6.80
CA GLY A 266 12.45 -24.31 5.88
C GLY A 266 12.02 -23.12 5.02
N VAL A 267 12.21 -23.25 3.71
CA VAL A 267 11.87 -22.24 2.70
C VAL A 267 10.38 -21.83 2.72
N ARG A 268 9.49 -22.72 3.18
CA ARG A 268 8.04 -22.45 3.32
C ARG A 268 7.64 -22.03 4.72
N GLY A 269 8.60 -21.88 5.63
CA GLY A 269 8.32 -21.50 7.01
C GLY A 269 7.82 -20.08 7.14
N SER A 270 6.97 -19.84 8.13
CA SER A 270 6.42 -18.51 8.45
C SER A 270 5.65 -17.83 7.30
N ARG A 271 5.02 -18.61 6.41
CA ARG A 271 4.20 -18.15 5.29
C ARG A 271 2.72 -18.19 5.62
N MET A 272 1.95 -17.26 5.06
CA MET A 272 0.51 -17.17 5.34
C MET A 272 -0.27 -18.31 4.65
N LYS A 273 -1.06 -19.03 5.43
CA LYS A 273 -1.89 -20.15 4.98
C LYS A 273 -3.10 -19.67 4.15
N PRO A 274 -3.62 -20.50 3.22
CA PRO A 274 -4.86 -20.21 2.50
C PRO A 274 -6.03 -19.90 3.44
N SER A 275 -6.62 -18.72 3.29
CA SER A 275 -7.74 -18.24 4.10
C SER A 275 -8.35 -16.97 3.48
N GLY A 276 -9.59 -16.62 3.85
CA GLY A 276 -10.18 -15.33 3.47
C GLY A 276 -9.40 -14.12 4.01
N ASN A 277 -8.63 -14.29 5.10
CA ASN A 277 -7.71 -13.25 5.59
C ASN A 277 -6.54 -13.01 4.63
N ARG A 278 -6.05 -14.08 3.98
CA ARG A 278 -5.00 -14.00 2.98
C ARG A 278 -5.52 -13.30 1.73
N ASP A 279 -6.72 -13.66 1.26
CA ASP A 279 -7.35 -13.04 0.11
C ASP A 279 -7.62 -11.54 0.38
N ARG A 280 -8.08 -11.20 1.59
CA ARG A 280 -8.24 -9.81 2.02
C ARG A 280 -6.93 -9.01 2.00
N LEU A 281 -5.80 -9.63 2.36
CA LEU A 281 -4.50 -8.96 2.26
C LEU A 281 -4.15 -8.63 0.81
N VAL A 282 -4.42 -9.57 -0.11
CA VAL A 282 -4.23 -9.36 -1.55
C VAL A 282 -5.10 -8.19 -2.04
N ASP A 283 -6.39 -8.17 -1.68
CA ASP A 283 -7.30 -7.06 -2.03
C ASP A 283 -6.76 -5.71 -1.56
N CYS A 284 -6.22 -5.64 -0.33
CA CYS A 284 -5.67 -4.41 0.23
C CYS A 284 -4.44 -3.94 -0.55
N MET A 285 -3.53 -4.84 -0.92
CA MET A 285 -2.31 -4.48 -1.66
C MET A 285 -2.62 -4.11 -3.11
N GLU A 286 -3.56 -4.81 -3.74
CA GLU A 286 -4.04 -4.48 -5.07
C GLU A 286 -4.71 -3.08 -5.08
N GLU A 287 -5.61 -2.83 -4.13
CA GLU A 287 -6.28 -1.53 -3.98
C GLU A 287 -5.27 -0.41 -3.71
N PHE A 288 -4.31 -0.63 -2.81
CA PHE A 288 -3.24 0.32 -2.52
C PHE A 288 -2.49 0.74 -3.79
N VAL A 289 -2.08 -0.21 -4.63
CA VAL A 289 -1.36 0.10 -5.87
C VAL A 289 -2.25 0.88 -6.84
N LYS A 290 -3.50 0.45 -7.05
CA LYS A 290 -4.45 1.14 -7.93
C LYS A 290 -4.64 2.61 -7.50
N TYR A 291 -4.90 2.85 -6.22
CA TYR A 291 -5.04 4.22 -5.70
C TYR A 291 -3.75 5.02 -5.83
N THR A 292 -2.59 4.41 -5.54
CA THR A 292 -1.32 5.13 -5.61
C THR A 292 -0.99 5.54 -7.04
N VAL A 293 -1.22 4.69 -8.05
CA VAL A 293 -1.07 5.07 -9.46
C VAL A 293 -1.97 6.24 -9.83
N VAL A 294 -3.23 6.26 -9.39
CA VAL A 294 -4.18 7.35 -9.71
C VAL A 294 -3.80 8.65 -9.01
N MET A 295 -3.32 8.58 -7.77
CA MET A 295 -3.15 9.75 -6.93
C MET A 295 -1.77 10.41 -7.06
N ARG A 296 -0.71 9.64 -7.33
CA ARG A 296 0.69 10.13 -7.30
C ARG A 296 0.93 11.31 -8.24
N GLU A 297 0.30 11.32 -9.42
CA GLU A 297 0.39 12.39 -10.43
C GLU A 297 -0.21 13.73 -9.93
N HIS A 298 -0.93 13.71 -8.81
CA HIS A 298 -1.70 14.83 -8.29
C HIS A 298 -1.34 15.22 -6.86
N PHE A 299 -0.29 14.64 -6.27
CA PHE A 299 0.10 14.92 -4.88
C PHE A 299 0.36 16.41 -4.62
N GLU A 300 0.95 17.13 -5.58
CA GLU A 300 1.18 18.58 -5.47
C GLU A 300 -0.14 19.36 -5.45
N VAL A 301 -1.05 19.04 -6.37
CA VAL A 301 -2.37 19.70 -6.48
C VAL A 301 -3.22 19.42 -5.23
N PHE A 302 -3.19 18.20 -4.70
CA PHE A 302 -3.88 17.86 -3.45
C PHE A 302 -3.26 18.55 -2.22
N GLY A 303 -1.99 18.95 -2.31
CA GLY A 303 -1.30 19.74 -1.31
C GLY A 303 -1.65 21.23 -1.33
N ASP A 304 -2.16 21.75 -2.45
CA ASP A 304 -2.44 23.18 -2.64
C ASP A 304 -3.74 23.62 -1.94
N ARG A 305 -3.61 24.06 -0.68
CA ARG A 305 -4.74 24.43 0.18
C ARG A 305 -5.02 25.93 0.16
N PHE A 306 -6.30 26.28 0.02
CA PHE A 306 -6.78 27.66 0.11
C PHE A 306 -6.25 28.41 1.34
N SER A 307 -6.35 27.83 2.53
CA SER A 307 -5.88 28.48 3.77
C SER A 307 -4.37 28.73 3.81
N GLU A 308 -3.57 27.85 3.17
CA GLU A 308 -2.11 28.03 3.06
C GLU A 308 -1.73 29.08 2.00
N ARG A 309 -2.60 29.32 1.01
CA ARG A 309 -2.45 30.41 0.04
C ARG A 309 -2.79 31.78 0.62
N VAL A 310 -3.83 31.85 1.47
CA VAL A 310 -4.27 33.10 2.11
C VAL A 310 -3.33 33.53 3.25
N GLY A 311 -2.66 32.58 3.91
CA GLY A 311 -1.76 32.85 5.03
C GLY A 311 -0.32 33.22 4.65
N LYS A 312 -0.01 33.37 3.35
CA LYS A 312 1.27 33.89 2.85
C LYS A 312 1.13 35.36 2.50
#